data_AF-A0A8J6UAD9-F1
#
_entry.id   AF-A0A8J6UAD9-F1
#
_cell.length_a   1.000
_cell.length_b   1.000
_cell.length_c   1.000
_cell.angle_alpha   90.00
_cell.angle_beta   90.00
_cell.angle_gamma   90.00
#
_symmetry.space_group_name_H-M   'P 1'
#
loop_
_entity.id
_entity.type
_entity.pdbx_description
1 polymer ?
#
loop_
_entity_poly.entity_id
_entity_poly.type
_entity_poly.pdbx_seq_one_letter_code
_entity_poly.pdbx_strand_id
1 'polypeptide(L)' 'MKNRIVRGIAGTFILVSLILAIYVNQNWLWFTAFVGANLLQSSLTKWCLMDTILGKLGVKD' A
#
# COMPACT_ATOMS: atom_id res chain seq x y z
N MET A 1 -16.36 1.95 -5.66
CA MET A 1 -15.25 2.70 -6.29
C MET A 1 -13.93 2.61 -5.51
N LYS A 2 -13.99 2.30 -4.20
CA LYS A 2 -12.84 1.98 -3.33
C LYS A 2 -11.69 1.17 -3.96
N ASN A 3 -11.98 0.06 -4.62
CA ASN A 3 -10.93 -0.82 -5.20
C ASN A 3 -10.00 -0.12 -6.22
N ARG A 4 -10.48 0.88 -6.96
CA ARG A 4 -9.63 1.65 -7.91
C ARG A 4 -8.73 2.64 -7.18
N ILE A 5 -9.27 3.32 -6.17
CA ILE A 5 -8.54 4.26 -5.32
C ILE A 5 -7.47 3.51 -4.52
N VAL A 6 -7.82 2.37 -3.93
CA VAL A 6 -6.90 1.51 -3.18
C VAL A 6 -5.76 1.01 -4.07
N ARG A 7 -6.06 0.55 -5.30
CA ARG A 7 -5.01 0.13 -6.25
C ARG A 7 -4.12 1.29 -6.69
N GLY A 8 -4.68 2.47 -6.92
CA GLY A 8 -3.92 3.68 -7.27
C GLY A 8 -2.98 4.11 -6.14
N ILE A 9 -3.51 4.25 -4.93
CA ILE A 9 -2.75 4.64 -3.74
C ILE A 9 -1.66 3.60 -3.43
N ALA A 10 -1.97 2.31 -3.52
CA ALA A 10 -1.00 1.25 -3.29
C ALA A 10 0.18 1.32 -4.27
N GLY A 11 -0.12 1.48 -5.57
CA GLY A 11 0.90 1.63 -6.60
C GLY A 11 1.77 2.86 -6.39
N THR A 12 1.15 4.01 -6.07
CA THR A 12 1.89 5.25 -5.78
C THR A 12 2.75 5.10 -4.53
N PHE A 13 2.26 4.47 -3.47
CA PHE A 13 3.01 4.29 -2.22
C PHE A 13 4.24 3.40 -2.43
N ILE A 14 4.11 2.33 -3.23
CA ILE A 14 5.25 1.48 -3.59
C ILE A 14 6.25 2.26 -4.45
N LEU A 15 5.81 3.01 -5.46
CA LEU A 15 6.70 3.82 -6.32
C LEU A 15 7.46 4.88 -5.52
N VAL A 16 6.78 5.62 -4.64
CA VAL A 16 7.39 6.60 -3.75
C VAL A 16 8.42 5.92 -2.85
N SER A 17 8.09 4.73 -2.34
CA SER A 17 9.01 3.99 -1.47
C SER A 17 10.24 3.46 -2.19
N LEU A 18 10.08 3.06 -3.45
CA LEU A 18 11.19 2.64 -4.31
C LEU A 18 12.13 3.80 -4.62
N ILE A 19 11.60 4.98 -4.95
CA ILE A 19 12.39 6.19 -5.19
C ILE A 19 13.17 6.57 -3.93
N LEU A 20 12.52 6.51 -2.76
CA LEU A 20 13.18 6.86 -1.51
C LEU A 20 14.25 5.83 -1.09
N ALA A 21 14.07 4.56 -1.44
CA ALA A 21 15.10 3.54 -1.23
C ALA A 21 16.38 3.83 -2.04
N ILE A 22 16.25 4.36 -3.25
CA ILE A 22 17.39 4.72 -4.10
C ILE A 22 18.06 6.01 -3.60
N TYR A 23 17.28 7.01 -3.19
CA TYR A 23 17.82 8.33 -2.80
C TYR A 23 18.31 8.42 -1.36
N VAL A 24 17.76 7.63 -0.43
CA VAL A 24 18.10 7.72 1.00
C VAL A 24 18.95 6.55 1.45
N ASN A 25 18.45 5.33 1.36
CA ASN A 25 19.16 4.13 1.82
C ASN A 25 18.46 2.84 1.32
N GLN A 26 19.23 1.87 0.83
CA GLN A 26 18.78 0.55 0.39
C GLN A 26 17.93 -0.18 1.46
N ASN A 27 18.14 0.10 2.76
CA ASN A 27 17.33 -0.46 3.85
C ASN A 27 15.83 -0.12 3.76
N TRP A 28 15.43 0.92 3.00
CA TRP A 28 14.01 1.21 2.74
C TRP A 28 13.31 0.14 1.89
N LEU A 29 14.07 -0.71 1.20
CA LEU A 29 13.50 -1.87 0.50
C LEU A 29 12.87 -2.88 1.46
N TRP A 30 13.40 -3.01 2.70
CA TRP A 30 12.81 -3.89 3.71
C TRP A 30 11.44 -3.37 4.15
N PHE A 31 11.30 -2.05 4.29
CA PHE A 31 10.02 -1.41 4.58
C PHE A 31 9.04 -1.54 3.40
N THR A 32 9.53 -1.32 2.18
CA THR A 32 8.75 -1.50 0.95
C THR A 32 8.28 -2.95 0.79
N ALA A 33 9.14 -3.93 1.08
CA ALA A 33 8.82 -5.35 1.03
C ALA A 33 7.81 -5.74 2.11
N PHE A 34 7.92 -5.20 3.32
CA PHE A 34 6.94 -5.42 4.39
C PHE A 34 5.55 -4.86 4.04
N VAL A 35 5.51 -3.64 3.51
CA VAL A 35 4.26 -3.01 3.04
C VAL A 35 3.69 -3.79 1.85
N GLY A 36 4.54 -4.17 0.89
CA GLY A 36 4.16 -4.96 -0.28
C GLY A 36 3.64 -6.35 0.08
N ALA A 37 4.26 -7.04 1.05
CA ALA A 37 3.81 -8.33 1.54
C ALA A 37 2.44 -8.25 2.23
N ASN A 38 2.20 -7.21 3.05
CA ASN A 38 0.87 -6.93 3.61
C ASN A 38 -0.17 -6.68 2.51
N LEU A 39 0.21 -5.98 1.44
CA LEU A 39 -0.65 -5.70 0.30
C LEU A 39 -0.96 -6.96 -0.52
N LEU A 40 0.02 -7.85 -0.67
CA LEU A 40 -0.10 -9.12 -1.39
C LEU A 40 -0.98 -10.09 -0.61
N GLN A 41 -0.80 -10.17 0.72
CA GLN A 41 -1.70 -10.88 1.61
C GLN A 41 -3.13 -10.35 1.48
N SER A 42 -3.29 -9.02 1.46
CA SER A 42 -4.59 -8.36 1.28
C SER A 42 -5.27 -8.70 -0.05
N SER A 43 -4.49 -8.76 -1.15
CA SER A 43 -5.01 -9.15 -2.46
C SER A 43 -5.47 -10.61 -2.52
N LEU A 44 -4.87 -11.49 -1.72
CA LEU A 44 -5.22 -12.92 -1.65
C LEU A 44 -6.39 -13.20 -0.70
N THR A 45 -6.45 -12.53 0.45
CA THR A 45 -7.53 -12.75 1.45
C THR A 45 -8.74 -11.85 1.27
N LYS A 46 -8.75 -10.94 0.28
CA LYS A 46 -9.76 -9.87 0.09
C LYS A 46 -9.94 -8.96 1.31
N TRP A 47 -9.10 -9.09 2.33
CA TRP A 47 -9.11 -8.27 3.52
C TRP A 47 -8.15 -7.12 3.30
N CYS A 48 -8.68 -5.94 2.99
CA CYS A 48 -7.85 -4.79 2.67
C CYS A 48 -7.71 -3.88 3.87
N LEU A 49 -6.54 -3.92 4.51
CA LEU A 49 -6.16 -3.03 5.61
C LEU A 49 -6.30 -1.56 5.20
N MET A 50 -6.09 -1.25 3.91
CA MET A 50 -6.32 0.07 3.35
C MET A 50 -7.81 0.40 3.17
N ASP A 51 -8.68 -0.59 2.95
CA ASP A 51 -10.14 -0.42 2.98
C ASP A 51 -10.65 -0.25 4.41
N THR A 52 -10.02 -0.91 5.40
CA THR A 52 -10.25 -0.66 6.83
C THR A 52 -9.81 0.74 7.25
N ILE A 53 -8.68 1.24 6.74
CA ILE A 53 -8.19 2.62 6.98
C ILE A 53 -9.08 3.64 6.27
N LEU A 54 -9.43 3.43 5.00
CA LEU A 54 -10.33 4.32 4.26
C LEU A 54 -11.76 4.31 4.84
N GLY A 55 -12.23 3.15 5.30
CA GLY A 55 -13.48 3.01 6.05
C GLY A 55 -13.44 3.73 7.39
N LYS A 56 -12.30 3.70 8.10
CA LYS A 56 -12.07 4.51 9.32
C LYS A 56 -11.94 6.01 9.02
N LEU A 57 -11.44 6.39 7.85
CA LEU A 57 -11.38 7.78 7.35
C LEU A 57 -12.71 8.26 6.74
N GLY A 58 -13.77 7.43 6.79
CA GLY A 58 -15.12 7.84 6.39
C GLY A 58 -15.40 7.77 4.88
N VAL A 59 -14.51 7.20 4.08
CA VAL A 59 -14.74 6.98 2.65
C VAL A 59 -15.68 5.78 2.47
N LYS A 60 -16.98 6.06 2.32
CA LYS A 60 -17.99 5.06 1.90
C LYS A 60 -17.95 4.87 0.38
N ASP A 61 -18.29 3.64 -0.03
CA ASP A 61 -18.08 2.92 -1.32
C ASP A 61 -17.70 3.63 -2.64
#